data_AF-A0A1H3JLP2-F1
#
_entry.id   AF-A0A1H3JLP2-F1
#
_cell.length_a   1.000
_cell.length_b   1.000
_cell.length_c   1.000
_cell.angle_alpha   90.00
_cell.angle_beta   90.00
_cell.angle_gamma   90.00
#
_symmetry.space_group_name_H-M   'P 1'
#
loop_
_entity.id
_entity.type
_entity.pdbx_description
1 polymer ?
#
loop_
_entity_poly.entity_id
_entity_poly.type
_entity_poly.pdbx_seq_one_letter_code
_entity_poly.pdbx_strand_id
1 'polypeptide(L)'
;MIKQKQNQLPSALNLEVDALSKIFQHTTNSYKFVFFLALLELLKLHCFNSKRVFSYNEITIEMLVIAWFPYKFFGLSFGAQDTITQKIDKLELCFSTSIDFFGRDRPNLRKALQKTDLKEAARLMDFVPYRLIIPFLEPQLQLIDKGSWMLFERAMPSITNVNFERARPLYCFDSDDYNKCESIQWHSDWVSYFERHFQAIETWAKSCWLEYMQRRNQDKIVLYETLFPSINN
;
A
#
# COMPACT_ATOMS: atom_id res chain seq x y z
N MET A 1 17.17 0.67 -27.14
CA MET A 1 16.62 0.17 -25.86
C MET A 1 17.33 0.87 -24.70
N ILE A 2 16.75 1.95 -24.19
CA ILE A 2 17.24 2.60 -22.97
C ILE A 2 16.61 1.82 -21.83
N LYS A 3 17.37 0.94 -21.17
CA LYS A 3 16.97 0.41 -19.85
C LYS A 3 16.90 1.64 -18.94
N GLN A 4 15.69 2.07 -18.57
CA GLN A 4 15.52 3.03 -17.49
C GLN A 4 16.28 2.47 -16.27
N LYS A 5 17.19 3.26 -15.71
CA LYS A 5 17.86 2.94 -14.44
C LYS A 5 16.75 2.71 -13.41
N GLN A 6 16.52 1.45 -13.08
CA GLN A 6 15.68 1.07 -11.95
C GLN A 6 16.30 1.78 -10.74
N ASN A 7 15.56 2.70 -10.11
CA ASN A 7 16.00 3.36 -8.88
C ASN A 7 16.23 2.26 -7.85
N GLN A 8 17.49 1.87 -7.67
CA GLN A 8 17.89 0.85 -6.71
C GLN A 8 17.64 1.39 -5.30
N LEU A 9 16.95 0.60 -4.49
CA LEU A 9 16.75 0.90 -3.08
C LEU A 9 18.12 0.89 -2.37
N PRO A 10 18.37 1.83 -1.43
CA PRO A 10 19.61 1.84 -0.65
C PRO A 10 19.87 0.50 0.05
N SER A 11 21.10 0.00 0.04
CA SER A 11 21.41 -1.25 0.72
C SER A 11 21.42 -1.08 2.24
N ALA A 12 21.12 -2.17 2.95
CA ALA A 12 21.22 -2.24 4.40
C ALA A 12 21.71 -3.63 4.79
N LEU A 13 22.80 -3.71 5.58
CA LEU A 13 23.47 -4.96 5.95
C LEU A 13 22.58 -5.97 6.68
N ASN A 14 21.55 -5.49 7.38
CA ASN A 14 20.74 -6.27 8.32
C ASN A 14 19.28 -6.42 7.89
N LEU A 15 18.95 -6.02 6.67
CA LEU A 15 17.60 -6.03 6.13
C LEU A 15 17.58 -6.64 4.72
N GLU A 16 16.53 -7.40 4.44
CA GLU A 16 16.28 -8.02 3.13
C GLU A 16 15.74 -6.98 2.12
N VAL A 17 16.60 -6.03 1.71
CA VAL A 17 16.23 -4.99 0.72
C VAL A 17 15.84 -5.60 -0.63
N ASP A 18 16.42 -6.76 -0.97
CA ASP A 18 16.03 -7.52 -2.16
C ASP A 18 14.57 -7.99 -2.07
N ALA A 19 14.11 -8.44 -0.90
CA ALA A 19 12.70 -8.79 -0.69
C ALA A 19 11.79 -7.55 -0.82
N LEU A 20 12.21 -6.40 -0.28
CA LEU A 20 11.50 -5.14 -0.44
C LEU A 20 11.35 -4.75 -1.93
N SER A 21 12.40 -4.93 -2.74
CA SER A 21 12.35 -4.63 -4.17
C SER A 21 11.35 -5.49 -4.95
N LYS A 22 10.93 -6.63 -4.38
CA LYS A 22 10.03 -7.62 -5.00
C LYS A 22 8.58 -7.51 -4.55
N ILE A 23 8.21 -6.63 -3.62
CA ILE A 23 6.83 -6.58 -3.08
C ILE A 23 5.76 -6.38 -4.16
N PHE A 24 6.09 -5.65 -5.24
CA PHE A 24 5.20 -5.41 -6.39
C PHE A 24 5.30 -6.45 -7.50
N GLN A 25 5.99 -7.57 -7.29
CA GLN A 25 5.95 -8.68 -8.24
C GLN A 25 4.56 -9.34 -8.25
N HIS A 26 4.18 -9.85 -9.42
CA HIS A 26 2.92 -10.55 -9.68
C HIS A 26 1.67 -9.76 -9.24
N THR A 27 1.58 -8.49 -9.64
CA THR A 27 0.42 -7.63 -9.37
C THR A 27 -0.63 -7.73 -10.46
N THR A 28 -1.83 -8.22 -10.11
CA THR A 28 -3.01 -8.17 -11.00
C THR A 28 -3.80 -6.87 -10.78
N ASN A 29 -4.01 -6.48 -9.52
CA ASN A 29 -4.71 -5.25 -9.12
C ASN A 29 -3.75 -4.22 -8.50
N SER A 30 -4.28 -3.03 -8.22
CA SER A 30 -3.56 -1.90 -7.66
C SER A 30 -3.22 -2.05 -6.18
N TYR A 31 -3.77 -3.06 -5.49
CA TYR A 31 -3.88 -3.04 -4.03
C TYR A 31 -2.53 -3.00 -3.36
N LYS A 32 -1.54 -3.76 -3.84
CA LYS A 32 -0.19 -3.71 -3.29
C LYS A 32 0.42 -2.31 -3.36
N PHE A 33 0.23 -1.60 -4.48
CA PHE A 33 0.76 -0.26 -4.68
C PHE A 33 0.13 0.74 -3.72
N VAL A 34 -1.20 0.85 -3.73
CA VAL A 34 -1.90 1.81 -2.87
C VAL A 34 -1.78 1.45 -1.40
N PHE A 35 -1.68 0.17 -1.04
CA PHE A 35 -1.40 -0.28 0.33
C PHE A 35 -0.01 0.15 0.77
N PHE A 36 1.05 -0.15 0.00
CA PHE A 36 2.39 0.25 0.39
C PHE A 36 2.57 1.77 0.44
N LEU A 37 2.00 2.51 -0.53
CA LEU A 37 1.99 3.98 -0.51
C LEU A 37 1.23 4.52 0.71
N ALA A 38 0.11 3.90 1.10
CA ALA A 38 -0.63 4.26 2.31
C ALA A 38 0.23 4.09 3.56
N LEU A 39 0.99 3.00 3.64
CA LEU A 39 1.88 2.77 4.77
C LEU A 39 3.03 3.78 4.83
N LEU A 40 3.59 4.18 3.69
CA LEU A 40 4.61 5.23 3.63
C LEU A 40 4.07 6.57 4.15
N GLU A 41 2.87 6.94 3.73
CA GLU A 41 2.20 8.16 4.20
C GLU A 41 1.94 8.09 5.71
N LEU A 42 1.43 6.97 6.22
CA LEU A 42 1.20 6.77 7.65
C LEU A 42 2.48 6.83 8.49
N LEU A 43 3.58 6.21 8.04
CA LEU A 43 4.88 6.32 8.71
C LEU A 43 5.34 7.78 8.78
N LYS A 44 5.24 8.52 7.68
CA LYS A 44 5.61 9.94 7.61
C LYS A 44 4.74 10.82 8.51
N LEU A 45 3.42 10.65 8.46
CA LEU A 45 2.45 11.40 9.28
C LEU A 45 2.67 11.20 10.78
N HIS A 46 3.19 10.03 11.17
CA HIS A 46 3.46 9.68 12.56
C HIS A 46 4.94 9.70 12.92
N CYS A 47 5.73 10.49 12.18
CA CYS A 47 7.14 10.75 12.46
C CYS A 47 7.96 9.47 12.69
N PHE A 48 7.70 8.43 11.89
CA PHE A 48 8.41 7.15 11.94
C PHE A 48 8.44 6.54 13.36
N ASN A 49 7.32 6.64 14.11
CA ASN A 49 7.21 6.00 15.42
C ASN A 49 7.12 4.47 15.29
N SER A 50 8.21 3.77 15.61
CA SER A 50 8.33 2.31 15.52
C SER A 50 7.44 1.52 16.49
N LYS A 51 6.91 2.16 17.54
CA LYS A 51 5.98 1.54 18.49
C LYS A 51 4.51 1.70 18.07
N ARG A 52 4.25 2.46 17.00
CA ARG A 52 2.89 2.72 16.55
C ARG A 52 2.32 1.49 15.85
N VAL A 53 1.11 1.15 16.25
CA VAL A 53 0.25 0.20 15.56
C VAL A 53 -0.62 0.96 14.57
N PHE A 54 -0.78 0.41 13.36
CA PHE A 54 -1.64 0.97 12.32
C PHE A 54 -2.83 0.06 12.09
N SER A 55 -4.03 0.57 12.35
CA SER A 55 -5.26 -0.21 12.13
C SER A 55 -5.54 -0.39 10.64
N TYR A 56 -6.22 -1.48 10.31
CA TYR A 56 -6.75 -1.77 8.98
C TYR A 56 -7.69 -0.67 8.47
N ASN A 57 -8.41 0.00 9.38
CA ASN A 57 -9.23 1.16 9.03
C ASN A 57 -8.39 2.37 8.63
N GLU A 58 -7.34 2.73 9.39
CA GLU A 58 -6.42 3.81 9.02
C GLU A 58 -5.78 3.54 7.65
N ILE A 59 -5.31 2.30 7.42
CA ILE A 59 -4.67 1.93 6.15
C ILE A 59 -5.68 1.98 5.00
N THR A 60 -6.89 1.44 5.19
CA THR A 60 -7.98 1.50 4.21
C THR A 60 -8.29 2.94 3.81
N ILE A 61 -8.38 3.86 4.78
CA ILE A 61 -8.64 5.28 4.51
C ILE A 61 -7.53 5.87 3.62
N GLU A 62 -6.26 5.65 3.96
CA GLU A 62 -5.16 6.18 3.14
C GLU A 62 -5.10 5.55 1.74
N MET A 63 -5.40 4.25 1.60
CA MET A 63 -5.52 3.60 0.29
C MET A 63 -6.59 4.28 -0.57
N LEU A 64 -7.75 4.59 0.02
CA LEU A 64 -8.83 5.30 -0.67
C LEU A 64 -8.43 6.73 -1.03
N VAL A 65 -7.75 7.46 -0.14
CA VAL A 65 -7.22 8.81 -0.43
C VAL A 65 -6.26 8.79 -1.62
N ILE A 66 -5.36 7.81 -1.70
CA ILE A 66 -4.41 7.65 -2.80
C ILE A 66 -5.13 7.34 -4.12
N ALA A 67 -6.15 6.48 -4.08
CA ALA A 67 -6.88 6.07 -5.28
C ALA A 67 -7.94 7.09 -5.75
N TRP A 68 -8.45 7.94 -4.84
CA TRP A 68 -9.55 8.87 -5.11
C TRP A 68 -9.23 9.85 -6.23
N PHE A 69 -8.10 10.56 -6.15
CA PHE A 69 -7.76 11.60 -7.13
C PHE A 69 -7.52 11.06 -8.54
N PRO A 70 -6.66 10.03 -8.76
CA PRO A 70 -6.50 9.40 -10.07
C PRO A 70 -7.82 8.97 -10.70
N TYR A 71 -8.73 8.43 -9.88
CA TYR A 71 -10.00 7.91 -10.36
C TYR A 71 -11.06 9.00 -10.58
N LYS A 72 -11.45 9.73 -9.53
CA LYS A 72 -12.58 10.67 -9.57
C LYS A 72 -12.30 11.94 -10.34
N PHE A 73 -11.06 12.43 -10.32
CA PHE A 73 -10.72 13.67 -11.01
C PHE A 73 -10.16 13.43 -12.40
N PHE A 74 -9.19 12.52 -12.52
CA PHE A 74 -8.50 12.27 -13.80
C PHE A 74 -9.16 11.16 -14.63
N GLY A 75 -10.16 10.47 -14.10
CA GLY A 75 -10.88 9.41 -14.82
C GLY A 75 -9.96 8.27 -15.26
N LEU A 76 -8.94 7.96 -14.46
CA LEU A 76 -8.00 6.88 -14.75
C LEU A 76 -8.60 5.52 -14.35
N SER A 77 -8.39 4.54 -15.21
CA SER A 77 -8.72 3.13 -14.98
C SER A 77 -7.65 2.46 -14.14
N PHE A 78 -8.09 1.65 -13.17
CA PHE A 78 -7.23 0.79 -12.36
C PHE A 78 -7.17 -0.64 -12.94
N GLY A 79 -7.86 -0.89 -14.06
CA GLY A 79 -8.01 -2.20 -14.69
C GLY A 79 -9.34 -2.87 -14.35
N ALA A 80 -9.83 -3.71 -15.27
CA ALA A 80 -11.19 -4.27 -15.21
C ALA A 80 -11.45 -5.19 -13.99
N GLN A 81 -10.41 -5.83 -13.45
CA GLN A 81 -10.52 -6.71 -12.28
C GLN A 81 -10.30 -5.97 -10.96
N ASP A 82 -9.93 -4.70 -11.00
CA ASP A 82 -9.69 -3.89 -9.82
C ASP A 82 -11.02 -3.33 -9.31
N THR A 83 -11.32 -3.52 -8.02
CA THR A 83 -12.59 -3.08 -7.42
C THR A 83 -12.42 -1.90 -6.48
N ILE A 84 -11.25 -1.26 -6.42
CA ILE A 84 -11.06 -0.07 -5.55
C ILE A 84 -11.91 1.11 -6.00
N THR A 85 -12.11 1.28 -7.31
CA THR A 85 -12.95 2.35 -7.87
C THR A 85 -14.42 2.14 -7.53
N GLN A 86 -14.90 0.89 -7.59
CA GLN A 86 -16.25 0.51 -7.18
C GLN A 86 -16.48 0.74 -5.68
N LYS A 87 -15.45 0.46 -4.86
CA LYS A 87 -15.49 0.76 -3.41
C LYS A 87 -15.59 2.25 -3.18
N ILE A 88 -14.82 3.04 -3.91
CA ILE A 88 -14.86 4.51 -3.90
C ILE A 88 -16.26 5.04 -4.30
N ASP A 89 -16.86 4.51 -5.37
CA ASP A 89 -18.19 4.94 -5.82
C ASP A 89 -19.27 4.74 -4.75
N LYS A 90 -19.21 3.61 -4.04
CA LYS A 90 -20.16 3.26 -2.96
C LYS A 90 -20.09 4.17 -1.74
N LEU A 91 -19.04 4.97 -1.57
CA LEU A 91 -18.90 5.88 -0.42
C LEU A 91 -19.75 7.14 -0.57
N GLU A 92 -20.29 7.40 -1.76
CA GLU A 92 -21.19 8.54 -2.07
C GLU A 92 -20.69 9.90 -1.53
N LEU A 93 -19.36 10.11 -1.52
CA LEU A 93 -18.78 11.33 -0.98
C LEU A 93 -19.08 12.53 -1.89
N CYS A 94 -19.78 13.54 -1.37
CA CYS A 94 -20.01 14.80 -2.08
C CYS A 94 -18.82 15.75 -1.90
N PHE A 95 -17.97 15.83 -2.92
CA PHE A 95 -16.89 16.82 -3.02
C PHE A 95 -17.08 17.71 -4.23
N SER A 96 -16.82 19.02 -4.11
CA SER A 96 -16.82 19.93 -5.26
C SER A 96 -15.62 19.66 -6.15
N THR A 97 -15.85 19.46 -7.46
CA THR A 97 -14.83 19.09 -8.45
C THR A 97 -13.93 20.24 -8.93
N SER A 98 -13.87 21.37 -8.22
CA SER A 98 -13.06 22.52 -8.63
C SER A 98 -11.55 22.31 -8.41
N ILE A 99 -10.72 22.85 -9.30
CA ILE A 99 -9.26 22.69 -9.28
C ILE A 99 -8.57 23.30 -8.04
N ASP A 100 -9.12 24.35 -7.43
CA ASP A 100 -8.58 24.98 -6.20
C ASP A 100 -8.68 24.11 -4.93
N PHE A 101 -9.20 22.90 -5.08
CA PHE A 101 -9.49 21.93 -4.03
C PHE A 101 -8.36 20.91 -3.81
N PHE A 102 -7.49 20.67 -4.81
CA PHE A 102 -6.53 19.54 -4.82
C PHE A 102 -5.62 19.40 -3.61
N GLY A 103 -4.99 20.49 -3.20
CA GLY A 103 -4.03 20.45 -2.09
C GLY A 103 -4.70 20.47 -0.72
N ARG A 104 -5.82 21.20 -0.62
CA ARG A 104 -6.53 21.43 0.64
C ARG A 104 -7.44 20.26 1.02
N ASP A 105 -7.78 19.38 0.08
CA ASP A 105 -8.78 18.36 0.33
C ASP A 105 -8.24 17.01 0.79
N ARG A 106 -6.96 16.66 0.65
CA ARG A 106 -6.46 15.38 1.23
C ARG A 106 -6.82 15.23 2.73
N PRO A 107 -6.59 16.25 3.58
CA PRO A 107 -7.05 16.22 4.98
C PRO A 107 -8.58 16.16 5.13
N ASN A 108 -9.35 16.81 4.25
CA ASN A 108 -10.81 16.84 4.31
C ASN A 108 -11.44 15.54 3.81
N LEU A 109 -10.94 14.98 2.70
CA LEU A 109 -11.23 13.63 2.21
C LEU A 109 -10.96 12.60 3.30
N ARG A 110 -9.79 12.65 3.95
CA ARG A 110 -9.47 11.81 5.10
C ARG A 110 -10.51 11.96 6.21
N LYS A 111 -10.85 13.19 6.61
CA LYS A 111 -11.88 13.47 7.62
C LYS A 111 -13.27 12.98 7.22
N ALA A 112 -13.63 13.05 5.94
CA ALA A 112 -14.91 12.54 5.45
C ALA A 112 -14.93 11.01 5.51
N LEU A 113 -13.88 10.35 5.02
CA LEU A 113 -13.72 8.90 5.05
C LEU A 113 -13.74 8.33 6.46
N GLN A 114 -13.17 9.05 7.43
CA GLN A 114 -13.25 8.68 8.86
C GLN A 114 -14.68 8.63 9.41
N LYS A 115 -15.63 9.31 8.75
CA LYS A 115 -17.05 9.37 9.13
C LYS A 115 -17.94 8.48 8.26
N THR A 116 -17.38 7.78 7.28
CA THR A 116 -18.11 6.92 6.35
C THR A 116 -18.07 5.47 6.82
N ASP A 117 -19.12 4.69 6.53
CA ASP A 117 -19.07 3.24 6.69
C ASP A 117 -18.11 2.62 5.66
N LEU A 118 -17.00 2.08 6.15
CA LEU A 118 -15.96 1.46 5.33
C LEU A 118 -16.16 -0.03 5.13
N LYS A 119 -17.30 -0.64 5.53
CA LYS A 119 -17.52 -2.09 5.47
C LYS A 119 -17.14 -2.74 4.13
N GLU A 120 -17.53 -2.12 3.02
CA GLU A 120 -17.18 -2.62 1.69
C GLU A 120 -15.70 -2.40 1.35
N ALA A 121 -15.12 -1.29 1.82
CA ALA A 121 -13.72 -0.96 1.61
C ALA A 121 -12.77 -1.79 2.48
N ALA A 122 -13.21 -2.24 3.66
CA ALA A 122 -12.45 -3.07 4.59
C ALA A 122 -11.96 -4.37 3.93
N ARG A 123 -12.70 -4.89 2.94
CA ARG A 123 -12.29 -6.04 2.12
C ARG A 123 -10.99 -5.84 1.33
N LEU A 124 -10.47 -4.62 1.23
CA LEU A 124 -9.11 -4.39 0.72
C LEU A 124 -8.08 -5.13 1.57
N MET A 125 -8.33 -5.29 2.87
CA MET A 125 -7.45 -5.95 3.83
C MET A 125 -7.50 -7.48 3.78
N ASP A 126 -8.46 -8.08 3.05
CA ASP A 126 -8.64 -9.55 3.01
C ASP A 126 -7.37 -10.28 2.54
N PHE A 127 -6.58 -9.66 1.66
CA PHE A 127 -5.43 -10.30 1.02
C PHE A 127 -4.15 -9.46 1.06
N VAL A 128 -4.24 -8.15 0.85
CA VAL A 128 -3.05 -7.34 0.58
C VAL A 128 -2.06 -7.28 1.75
N PRO A 129 -2.46 -7.18 3.03
CA PRO A 129 -1.51 -7.11 4.16
C PRO A 129 -0.67 -8.39 4.24
N TYR A 130 -1.27 -9.53 3.90
CA TYR A 130 -0.61 -10.83 3.96
C TYR A 130 0.24 -11.09 2.71
N ARG A 131 -0.25 -10.71 1.52
CA ARG A 131 0.44 -10.96 0.25
C ARG A 131 1.60 -10.02 -0.04
N LEU A 132 1.60 -8.81 0.51
CA LEU A 132 2.67 -7.84 0.27
C LEU A 132 4.01 -8.35 0.82
N ILE A 133 3.99 -9.00 1.99
CA ILE A 133 5.19 -9.43 2.73
C ILE A 133 5.70 -10.83 2.36
N ILE A 134 5.06 -11.53 1.41
CA ILE A 134 5.50 -12.84 0.93
C ILE A 134 7.01 -12.89 0.60
N PRO A 135 7.61 -11.89 -0.10
CA PRO A 135 9.04 -11.95 -0.44
C PRO A 135 9.98 -12.06 0.76
N PHE A 136 9.56 -11.65 1.96
CA PHE A 136 10.35 -11.73 3.18
C PHE A 136 10.25 -13.10 3.87
N LEU A 137 9.28 -13.92 3.47
CA LEU A 137 8.92 -15.16 4.13
C LEU A 137 8.93 -16.37 3.18
N GLU A 138 9.48 -16.24 1.97
CA GLU A 138 9.51 -17.32 0.97
C GLU A 138 10.01 -18.66 1.54
N PRO A 139 11.08 -18.74 2.36
CA PRO A 139 11.53 -19.99 2.96
C PRO A 139 10.50 -20.64 3.89
N GLN A 140 9.73 -19.84 4.65
CA GLN A 140 8.72 -20.30 5.60
C GLN A 140 7.44 -20.77 4.90
N LEU A 141 7.22 -20.32 3.66
CA LEU A 141 6.00 -20.56 2.88
C LEU A 141 6.12 -21.76 1.93
N GLN A 142 7.29 -22.42 1.86
CA GLN A 142 7.56 -23.51 0.91
C GLN A 142 6.64 -24.73 1.05
N LEU A 143 6.21 -25.03 2.28
CA LEU A 143 5.38 -26.19 2.60
C LEU A 143 3.87 -25.91 2.50
N ILE A 144 3.49 -24.70 2.13
CA ILE A 144 2.08 -24.32 2.00
C ILE A 144 1.62 -24.60 0.57
N ASP A 145 0.50 -25.31 0.46
CA ASP A 145 -0.11 -25.61 -0.83
C ASP A 145 -0.52 -24.32 -1.58
N LYS A 146 0.04 -24.14 -2.77
CA LYS A 146 -0.20 -23.00 -3.64
C LYS A 146 -1.51 -23.08 -4.43
N GLY A 147 -2.15 -24.24 -4.49
CA GLY A 147 -3.43 -24.45 -5.17
C GLY A 147 -4.65 -24.11 -4.32
N SER A 148 -4.50 -24.06 -3.00
CA SER A 148 -5.60 -23.85 -2.06
C SER A 148 -5.93 -22.37 -1.84
N TRP A 149 -7.17 -21.98 -2.12
CA TRP A 149 -7.66 -20.62 -1.91
C TRP A 149 -7.60 -20.21 -0.43
N MET A 150 -7.09 -19.01 -0.16
CA MET A 150 -6.93 -18.42 1.19
C MET A 150 -5.97 -19.12 2.16
N LEU A 151 -5.28 -20.19 1.75
CA LEU A 151 -4.42 -20.93 2.67
C LEU A 151 -3.23 -20.09 3.14
N PHE A 152 -2.60 -19.37 2.21
CA PHE A 152 -1.47 -18.49 2.52
C PHE A 152 -1.87 -17.37 3.48
N GLU A 153 -2.97 -16.70 3.20
CA GLU A 153 -3.41 -15.54 3.98
C GLU A 153 -3.82 -15.94 5.39
N ARG A 154 -4.46 -17.11 5.55
CA ARG A 154 -4.84 -17.63 6.87
C ARG A 154 -3.66 -18.05 7.72
N ALA A 155 -2.60 -18.57 7.11
CA ALA A 155 -1.39 -18.99 7.81
C ALA A 155 -0.40 -17.82 8.02
N MET A 156 -0.50 -16.75 7.22
CA MET A 156 0.47 -15.66 7.23
C MET A 156 0.67 -15.01 8.61
N PRO A 157 -0.39 -14.72 9.41
CA PRO A 157 -0.20 -14.02 10.67
C PRO A 157 0.69 -14.79 11.64
N SER A 158 0.37 -16.05 11.91
CA SER A 158 1.16 -16.91 12.81
C SER A 158 2.60 -17.11 12.31
N ILE A 159 2.80 -17.29 11.00
CA ILE A 159 4.13 -17.42 10.40
C ILE A 159 4.93 -16.13 10.57
N THR A 160 4.31 -14.99 10.27
CA THR A 160 4.95 -13.67 10.36
C THR A 160 5.35 -13.36 11.80
N ASN A 161 4.44 -13.55 12.74
CA ASN A 161 4.65 -13.23 14.15
C ASN A 161 5.76 -14.11 14.78
N VAL A 162 5.74 -15.42 14.52
CA VAL A 162 6.79 -16.34 15.00
C VAL A 162 8.16 -16.02 14.40
N ASN A 163 8.22 -15.50 13.17
CA ASN A 163 9.47 -15.19 12.48
C ASN A 163 9.82 -13.70 12.51
N PHE A 164 9.11 -12.87 13.29
CA PHE A 164 9.22 -11.41 13.18
C PHE A 164 10.65 -10.90 13.41
N GLU A 165 11.31 -11.38 14.48
CA GLU A 165 12.69 -10.98 14.81
C GLU A 165 13.75 -11.68 13.94
N ARG A 166 13.44 -12.87 13.41
CA ARG A 166 14.39 -13.71 12.67
C ARG A 166 14.43 -13.39 11.18
N ALA A 167 13.27 -13.37 10.55
CA ALA A 167 13.12 -13.08 9.12
C ALA A 167 12.97 -11.58 8.85
N ARG A 168 12.62 -10.79 9.87
CA ARG A 168 12.47 -9.33 9.78
C ARG A 168 11.61 -8.90 8.60
N PRO A 169 10.35 -9.37 8.48
CA PRO A 169 9.42 -8.81 7.51
C PRO A 169 9.11 -7.35 7.86
N LEU A 170 8.48 -6.61 6.93
CA LEU A 170 8.17 -5.18 7.12
C LEU A 170 7.39 -4.90 8.41
N TYR A 171 6.43 -5.77 8.72
CA TYR A 171 5.53 -5.65 9.86
C TYR A 171 5.06 -7.03 10.34
N CYS A 172 4.53 -7.09 11.57
CA CYS A 172 3.78 -8.20 12.15
C CYS A 172 2.30 -7.83 12.35
N PHE A 173 1.50 -8.78 12.80
CA PHE A 173 0.06 -8.65 13.02
C PHE A 173 -0.27 -8.73 14.51
N ASP A 174 -1.37 -8.10 14.92
CA ASP A 174 -1.88 -8.09 16.29
C ASP A 174 -2.48 -9.43 16.76
N SER A 175 -2.64 -10.40 15.86
CA SER A 175 -3.17 -11.73 16.13
C SER A 175 -2.51 -12.77 15.21
N ASP A 176 -2.39 -14.01 15.71
CA ASP A 176 -2.00 -15.19 14.91
C ASP A 176 -3.18 -15.78 14.11
N ASP A 177 -4.42 -15.47 14.52
CA ASP A 177 -5.65 -15.83 13.82
C ASP A 177 -6.03 -14.73 12.83
N TYR A 178 -5.98 -15.06 11.54
CA TYR A 178 -6.35 -14.20 10.41
C TYR A 178 -7.69 -13.48 10.60
N ASN A 179 -8.70 -14.14 11.19
CA ASN A 179 -10.02 -13.53 11.33
C ASN A 179 -10.10 -12.48 12.46
N LYS A 180 -9.03 -12.38 13.26
CA LYS A 180 -8.90 -11.44 14.37
C LYS A 180 -7.81 -10.39 14.12
N CYS A 181 -7.16 -10.42 12.97
CA CYS A 181 -6.18 -9.39 12.61
C CYS A 181 -6.92 -8.09 12.27
N GLU A 182 -6.60 -7.02 12.99
CA GLU A 182 -7.21 -5.71 12.79
C GLU A 182 -6.15 -4.61 12.58
N SER A 183 -4.88 -4.95 12.76
CA SER A 183 -3.79 -3.98 12.67
C SER A 183 -2.44 -4.62 12.36
N ILE A 184 -1.47 -3.76 12.01
CA ILE A 184 -0.08 -4.15 11.83
C ILE A 184 0.84 -3.30 12.71
N GLN A 185 1.99 -3.85 13.06
CA GLN A 185 3.09 -3.12 13.69
C GLN A 185 4.37 -3.30 12.88
N TRP A 186 5.02 -2.19 12.52
CA TRP A 186 6.27 -2.23 11.77
C TRP A 186 7.44 -2.77 12.60
N HIS A 187 8.35 -3.46 11.94
CA HIS A 187 9.64 -3.81 12.54
C HIS A 187 10.50 -2.55 12.71
N SER A 188 11.11 -2.37 13.87
CA SER A 188 11.86 -1.14 14.20
C SER A 188 13.03 -0.85 13.26
N ASP A 189 13.72 -1.90 12.81
CA ASP A 189 14.83 -1.76 11.86
C ASP A 189 14.34 -1.25 10.50
N TRP A 190 13.17 -1.71 10.04
CA TRP A 190 12.55 -1.19 8.82
C TRP A 190 12.12 0.26 9.00
N VAL A 191 11.53 0.63 10.13
CA VAL A 191 11.17 2.04 10.40
C VAL A 191 12.40 2.94 10.35
N SER A 192 13.51 2.53 10.97
CA SER A 192 14.78 3.27 10.97
C SER A 192 15.38 3.41 9.56
N TYR A 193 15.30 2.34 8.76
CA TYR A 193 15.72 2.36 7.36
C TYR A 193 14.83 3.27 6.50
N PHE A 194 13.50 3.21 6.70
CA PHE A 194 12.55 4.03 5.97
C PHE A 194 12.70 5.51 6.31
N GLU A 195 12.91 5.86 7.59
CA GLU A 195 13.16 7.25 8.00
C GLU A 195 14.43 7.81 7.33
N ARG A 196 15.52 7.05 7.35
CA ARG A 196 16.80 7.47 6.76
C ARG A 196 16.75 7.61 5.24
N HIS A 197 15.98 6.77 4.56
CA HIS A 197 15.98 6.65 3.11
C HIS A 197 14.62 7.01 2.47
N PHE A 198 13.78 7.74 3.20
CA PHE A 198 12.37 7.94 2.85
C PHE A 198 12.18 8.44 1.42
N GLN A 199 12.91 9.49 1.02
CA GLN A 199 12.79 10.08 -0.31
C GLN A 199 13.07 9.06 -1.43
N ALA A 200 14.09 8.21 -1.26
CA ALA A 200 14.44 7.19 -2.26
C ALA A 200 13.37 6.10 -2.35
N ILE A 201 12.89 5.62 -1.20
CA ILE A 201 11.85 4.59 -1.10
C ILE A 201 10.51 5.10 -1.65
N GLU A 202 10.12 6.32 -1.26
CA GLU A 202 8.92 6.98 -1.75
C GLU A 202 8.99 7.17 -3.27
N THR A 203 10.12 7.68 -3.80
CA THR A 203 10.30 7.86 -5.24
C THR A 203 10.20 6.52 -5.97
N TRP A 204 10.86 5.48 -5.47
CA TRP A 204 10.78 4.13 -6.05
C TRP A 204 9.34 3.60 -6.07
N ALA A 205 8.62 3.64 -4.94
CA ALA A 205 7.25 3.16 -4.85
C ALA A 205 6.30 3.92 -5.78
N LYS A 206 6.46 5.24 -5.86
CA LYS A 206 5.68 6.10 -6.75
C LYS A 206 5.96 5.81 -8.23
N SER A 207 7.21 5.53 -8.61
CA SER A 207 7.55 5.11 -9.98
C SER A 207 6.90 3.77 -10.32
N CYS A 208 6.94 2.78 -9.42
CA CYS A 208 6.27 1.50 -9.63
C CYS A 208 4.75 1.67 -9.79
N TRP A 209 4.13 2.58 -9.03
CA TRP A 209 2.72 2.91 -9.18
C TRP A 209 2.41 3.59 -10.53
N LEU A 210 3.26 4.54 -10.95
CA LEU A 210 3.13 5.22 -12.24
C LEU A 210 3.19 4.22 -13.40
N GLU A 211 4.17 3.32 -13.40
CA GLU A 211 4.31 2.27 -14.42
C GLU A 211 3.08 1.36 -14.47
N TYR A 212 2.50 1.01 -13.31
CA TYR A 212 1.26 0.26 -13.26
C TYR A 212 0.11 1.02 -13.92
N MET A 213 -0.08 2.28 -13.54
CA MET A 213 -1.20 3.10 -14.04
C MET A 213 -1.09 3.41 -15.54
N GLN A 214 0.12 3.65 -16.04
CA GLN A 214 0.38 3.79 -17.48
C GLN A 214 -0.04 2.54 -18.25
N ARG A 215 0.30 1.34 -17.76
CA ARG A 215 -0.12 0.08 -18.40
C ARG A 215 -1.63 -0.14 -18.40
N ARG A 216 -2.35 0.40 -17.41
CA ARG A 216 -3.82 0.30 -17.30
C ARG A 216 -4.58 1.34 -18.13
N ASN A 217 -3.89 2.37 -18.62
CA ASN A 217 -4.46 3.49 -19.36
C ASN A 217 -3.64 3.76 -20.64
N GLN A 218 -3.51 2.76 -21.51
CA GLN A 218 -2.69 2.89 -22.73
C GLN A 218 -3.23 3.92 -23.73
N ASP A 219 -4.51 4.28 -23.59
CA ASP A 219 -5.24 5.27 -24.37
C ASP A 219 -5.09 6.71 -23.85
N LYS A 220 -4.49 6.90 -22.66
CA LYS A 220 -4.33 8.22 -22.01
C LYS A 220 -2.89 8.45 -21.57
N ILE A 221 -2.45 9.70 -21.62
CA ILE A 221 -1.17 10.07 -21.00
C ILE A 221 -1.36 10.13 -19.48
N VAL A 222 -0.77 9.18 -18.76
CA VAL A 222 -0.69 9.22 -17.29
C VAL A 222 0.63 9.89 -16.89
N LEU A 223 0.52 11.08 -16.32
CA LEU A 223 1.63 11.87 -15.83
C LEU A 223 1.82 11.68 -14.31
N TYR A 224 2.98 12.04 -13.80
CA TYR A 224 3.26 11.94 -12.37
C TYR A 224 2.30 12.81 -11.54
N GLU A 225 1.99 14.01 -12.04
CA GLU A 225 1.15 15.00 -11.37
C GLU A 225 -0.32 14.56 -11.30
N THR A 226 -0.76 13.64 -12.16
CA THR A 226 -2.13 13.10 -12.10
C THR A 226 -2.28 12.03 -11.00
N LEU A 227 -1.17 11.42 -10.58
CA LEU A 227 -1.13 10.45 -9.48
C LEU A 227 -0.74 11.10 -8.16
N PHE A 228 0.10 12.13 -8.22
CA PHE A 228 0.65 12.83 -7.07
C PHE A 228 0.51 14.35 -7.26
N PRO A 229 -0.74 14.88 -7.25
CA PRO A 229 -0.95 16.31 -7.42
C PRO A 229 -0.25 17.09 -6.31
N SER A 230 0.56 18.07 -6.70
CA SER A 230 1.24 18.97 -5.78
C SER A 230 0.21 19.78 -4.99
N ILE A 231 0.40 19.84 -3.68
CA ILE A 231 -0.26 20.85 -2.85
C ILE A 231 0.52 22.14 -3.12
N ASN A 232 0.03 23.02 -4.00
CA ASN A 232 0.54 24.38 -4.04
C ASN A 232 0.16 25.02 -2.68
N ASN A 233 1.16 25.23 -1.84
CA ASN A 233 1.06 26.04 -0.62
C ASN A 233 0.90 27.52 -0.97
#